data_AF-A0A3D3CTU8-F1
#
_entry.id   AF-A0A3D3CTU8-F1
#
_cell.length_a   1.000
_cell.length_b   1.000
_cell.length_c   1.000
_cell.angle_alpha   90.00
_cell.angle_beta   90.00
_cell.angle_gamma   90.00
#
_symmetry.space_group_name_H-M   'P 1'
#
loop_
_entity.id
_entity.type
_entity.pdbx_description
1 polymer ?
#
loop_
_entity_poly.entity_id
_entity_poly.type
_entity_poly.pdbx_seq_one_letter_code
_entity_poly.pdbx_strand_id
1 'polypeptide(L)'
;MSLFNWVLESGSILLLRKKLMIPANDYWHHHYVFEKLSPFREKMIGIEMCNNIIINSIIPLLYTYGKIIPDPFILNKAVSWLEQIPAEHNRVIEGWKRTGISVKKASGSQALTELKKQFCDQRRCLECEIGKQILHPVEMQGSI
;
A
#
# COMPACT_ATOMS: atom_id res chain seq x y z
N MET A 1 4.64 -3.68 -26.60
CA MET A 1 4.16 -2.68 -25.61
C MET A 1 4.98 -2.80 -24.35
N SER A 2 5.42 -1.67 -23.76
CA SER A 2 6.11 -1.67 -22.46
C SER A 2 5.13 -1.88 -21.31
N LEU A 3 5.62 -2.41 -20.17
CA LEU A 3 4.84 -2.52 -18.93
C LEU A 3 4.24 -1.18 -18.50
N PHE A 4 5.00 -0.10 -18.71
CA PHE A 4 4.62 1.24 -18.29
C PHE A 4 3.40 1.79 -19.03
N ASN A 5 3.38 1.72 -20.37
CA ASN A 5 2.23 2.19 -21.15
C ASN A 5 0.95 1.43 -20.77
N TRP A 6 1.08 0.14 -20.50
CA TRP A 6 -0.05 -0.67 -20.05
C TRP A 6 -0.57 -0.23 -18.67
N VAL A 7 0.30 0.14 -17.73
CA VAL A 7 -0.14 0.69 -16.43
C VAL A 7 -0.92 1.99 -16.64
N LEU A 8 -0.44 2.87 -17.52
CA LEU A 8 -1.11 4.13 -17.84
C LEU A 8 -2.49 3.91 -18.45
N GLU A 9 -2.61 2.98 -19.39
CA GLU A 9 -3.85 2.67 -20.12
C GLU A 9 -4.84 1.82 -19.30
N SER A 10 -4.36 1.09 -18.29
CA SER A 10 -5.20 0.18 -17.51
C SER A 10 -6.31 0.93 -16.76
N GLY A 11 -7.57 0.63 -17.07
CA GLY A 11 -8.72 1.31 -16.45
C GLY A 11 -9.10 0.81 -15.05
N SER A 12 -8.59 -0.34 -14.59
CA SER A 12 -9.02 -0.93 -13.32
C SER A 12 -7.96 -1.79 -12.64
N ILE A 13 -8.07 -1.88 -11.31
CA ILE A 13 -7.23 -2.76 -10.48
C ILE A 13 -7.45 -4.24 -10.80
N LEU A 14 -8.65 -4.62 -11.24
CA LEU A 14 -8.93 -6.00 -11.65
C LEU A 14 -8.07 -6.41 -12.85
N LEU A 15 -7.96 -5.52 -13.85
CA LEU A 15 -7.09 -5.74 -15.00
C LEU A 15 -5.63 -5.80 -14.58
N LEU A 16 -5.21 -4.94 -13.63
CA LEU A 16 -3.85 -4.98 -13.10
C LEU A 16 -3.53 -6.33 -12.46
N ARG A 17 -4.41 -6.80 -11.56
CA ARG A 17 -4.25 -8.09 -10.88
C ARG A 17 -4.19 -9.25 -11.87
N LYS A 18 -5.10 -9.29 -12.84
CA LYS A 18 -5.13 -10.34 -13.87
C LYS A 18 -3.81 -10.41 -14.64
N LYS A 19 -3.20 -9.26 -14.92
CA LYS A 19 -1.92 -9.20 -15.64
C LYS A 19 -0.72 -9.59 -14.78
N LEU A 20 -0.76 -9.27 -13.49
CA LEU A 20 0.30 -9.62 -12.53
C LEU A 20 0.24 -11.08 -12.08
N MET A 21 -0.92 -11.74 -12.18
CA MET A 21 -1.08 -13.17 -11.89
C MET A 21 -0.46 -14.03 -13.00
N ILE A 22 0.86 -14.12 -12.98
CA ILE A 22 1.65 -14.99 -13.86
C ILE A 22 2.36 -16.07 -13.03
N PRO A 23 2.69 -17.22 -13.64
CA PRO A 23 3.55 -18.20 -12.98
C PRO A 23 4.93 -17.60 -12.74
N ALA A 24 5.54 -17.98 -11.63
CA ALA A 24 6.96 -17.79 -11.42
C ALA A 24 7.75 -18.58 -12.47
N ASN A 25 9.02 -18.26 -12.64
CA ASN A 25 9.88 -19.08 -13.49
C ASN A 25 10.03 -20.51 -12.92
N ASP A 26 10.53 -21.40 -13.77
CA ASP A 26 10.69 -22.82 -13.45
C ASP A 26 11.55 -23.07 -12.21
N TYR A 27 12.59 -22.27 -12.00
CA TYR A 27 13.44 -22.34 -10.81
C TYR A 27 12.61 -22.31 -9.52
N TRP A 28 11.67 -21.37 -9.45
CA TRP A 28 10.80 -21.24 -8.29
C TRP A 28 9.80 -22.37 -8.16
N HIS A 29 9.54 -23.20 -9.17
CA HIS A 29 8.69 -24.39 -8.97
C HIS A 29 9.38 -25.47 -8.14
N HIS A 30 10.71 -25.46 -8.11
CA HIS A 30 11.54 -26.43 -7.39
C HIS A 30 12.22 -25.87 -6.14
N HIS A 31 12.21 -24.55 -5.92
CA HIS A 31 12.93 -23.93 -4.81
C HIS A 31 12.00 -23.08 -3.95
N TYR A 32 11.86 -23.39 -2.66
CA TYR A 32 11.24 -22.49 -1.67
C TYR A 32 12.29 -21.61 -0.97
N VAL A 33 13.47 -22.18 -0.76
CA VAL A 33 14.67 -21.48 -0.31
C VAL A 33 15.66 -21.54 -1.46
N PHE A 34 16.44 -20.46 -1.64
CA PHE A 34 17.52 -20.44 -2.62
C PHE A 34 18.41 -21.68 -2.47
N GLU A 35 18.79 -22.26 -3.61
CA GLU A 35 19.73 -23.38 -3.73
C GLU A 35 19.28 -24.69 -3.04
N LYS A 36 18.09 -24.72 -2.42
CA LYS A 36 17.51 -25.91 -1.81
C LYS A 36 16.34 -26.45 -2.63
N LEU A 37 16.55 -27.62 -3.24
CA LEU A 37 15.51 -28.35 -3.95
C LEU A 37 14.36 -28.75 -3.01
N SER A 38 13.16 -28.71 -3.57
CA SER A 38 11.90 -29.09 -2.95
C SER A 38 11.01 -29.78 -3.99
N PRO A 39 9.99 -30.56 -3.57
CA PRO A 39 9.03 -31.14 -4.49
C PRO A 39 8.41 -30.07 -5.39
N PHE A 40 8.18 -30.43 -6.66
CA PHE A 40 7.60 -29.52 -7.64
C PHE A 40 6.27 -28.96 -7.12
N ARG A 41 6.13 -27.65 -7.19
CA ARG A 41 4.87 -26.96 -6.99
C ARG A 41 4.84 -25.73 -7.88
N GLU A 42 3.88 -25.68 -8.80
CA GLU A 42 3.66 -24.48 -9.60
C GLU A 42 3.39 -23.30 -8.65
N LYS A 43 4.23 -22.26 -8.77
CA LYS A 43 4.18 -21.07 -7.93
C LYS A 43 3.55 -19.95 -8.73
N MET A 44 2.35 -19.54 -8.32
CA MET A 44 1.63 -18.41 -8.88
C MET A 44 1.75 -17.21 -7.94
N ILE A 45 1.79 -16.01 -8.51
CA ILE A 45 1.68 -14.79 -7.70
C ILE A 45 0.26 -14.70 -7.12
N GLY A 46 0.17 -14.65 -5.79
CA GLY A 46 -1.09 -14.51 -5.07
C GLY A 46 -1.65 -13.09 -5.09
N ILE A 47 -2.95 -12.95 -4.77
CA ILE A 47 -3.66 -11.67 -4.75
C ILE A 47 -2.99 -10.62 -3.83
N GLU A 48 -2.47 -11.06 -2.68
CA GLU A 48 -1.80 -10.20 -1.71
C GLU A 48 -0.49 -9.63 -2.29
N MET A 49 0.33 -10.48 -2.94
CA MET A 49 1.54 -10.03 -3.62
C MET A 49 1.21 -9.07 -4.76
N CYS A 50 0.16 -9.34 -5.54
CA CYS A 50 -0.32 -8.39 -6.56
C CYS A 50 -0.69 -7.04 -5.93
N ASN A 51 -1.44 -7.03 -4.82
CA ASN A 51 -1.78 -5.80 -4.11
C ASN A 51 -0.52 -5.07 -3.62
N ASN A 52 0.46 -5.78 -3.07
CA ASN A 52 1.71 -5.20 -2.60
C ASN A 52 2.51 -4.53 -3.73
N ILE A 53 2.61 -5.17 -4.90
CA ILE A 53 3.22 -4.58 -6.10
C ILE A 53 2.44 -3.33 -6.55
N ILE A 54 1.11 -3.40 -6.54
CA ILE A 54 0.29 -2.26 -6.97
C ILE A 54 0.49 -1.07 -6.03
N ILE A 55 0.40 -1.29 -4.71
CA ILE A 55 0.52 -0.24 -3.69
C ILE A 55 1.92 0.34 -3.65
N ASN A 56 2.97 -0.49 -3.62
CA ASN A 56 4.34 -0.04 -3.35
C ASN A 56 5.14 0.31 -4.62
N SER A 57 4.64 -0.03 -5.81
CA SER A 57 5.40 0.19 -7.05
C SER A 57 4.56 0.89 -8.13
N ILE A 58 3.39 0.37 -8.47
CA ILE A 58 2.59 0.91 -9.58
C ILE A 58 1.99 2.28 -9.22
N ILE A 59 1.37 2.39 -8.05
CA ILE A 59 0.72 3.64 -7.61
C ILE A 59 1.74 4.78 -7.43
N PRO A 60 2.88 4.60 -6.73
CA PRO A 60 3.91 5.64 -6.62
C PRO A 60 4.46 6.08 -7.97
N LEU A 61 4.68 5.14 -8.89
CA LEU A 61 5.12 5.42 -10.25
C LEU A 61 4.07 6.26 -11.00
N LEU A 62 2.80 5.85 -10.96
CA LEU A 62 1.69 6.54 -11.62
C LEU A 62 1.50 7.96 -11.06
N TYR A 63 1.51 8.10 -9.74
CA TYR A 63 1.38 9.40 -9.07
C TYR A 63 2.55 10.34 -9.42
N THR A 64 3.79 9.82 -9.40
CA THR A 64 4.97 10.61 -9.78
C THR A 64 4.92 11.04 -11.23
N TYR A 65 4.47 10.16 -12.13
CA TYR A 65 4.30 10.49 -13.54
C TYR A 65 3.28 11.61 -13.74
N GLY A 66 2.09 11.53 -13.12
CA GLY A 66 1.07 12.58 -13.18
C GLY A 66 1.48 13.91 -12.52
N LYS A 67 2.53 13.90 -11.68
CA LYS A 67 3.17 15.11 -11.16
C LYS A 67 4.17 15.72 -12.13
N ILE A 68 5.01 14.90 -12.76
CA ILE A 68 6.04 15.36 -13.71
C ILE A 68 5.39 15.84 -15.01
N ILE A 69 4.41 15.10 -15.52
CA ILE A 69 3.56 15.48 -16.64
C ILE A 69 2.21 15.81 -16.02
N PRO A 70 1.91 17.11 -15.78
CA PRO A 70 0.74 17.51 -15.00
C PRO A 70 -0.55 16.99 -15.62
N ASP A 71 -1.06 15.90 -15.04
CA ASP A 71 -2.30 15.25 -15.46
C ASP A 71 -3.11 14.90 -14.20
N PRO A 72 -4.12 15.73 -13.86
CA PRO A 72 -4.99 15.49 -12.72
C PRO A 72 -5.74 14.15 -12.79
N PHE A 73 -6.03 13.63 -14.00
CA PHE A 73 -6.72 12.35 -14.14
C PHE A 73 -5.83 11.21 -13.67
N ILE A 74 -4.54 11.24 -14.02
CA ILE A 74 -3.57 10.23 -13.57
C ILE A 74 -3.35 10.29 -12.06
N LEU A 75 -3.25 11.50 -11.49
CA LEU A 75 -3.11 11.68 -10.04
C LEU A 75 -4.32 11.13 -9.29
N ASN A 76 -5.53 11.52 -9.70
CA ASN A 76 -6.77 11.06 -9.09
C ASN A 76 -6.96 9.55 -9.24
N LYS A 77 -6.56 8.99 -10.39
CA LYS A 77 -6.56 7.54 -10.62
C LYS A 77 -5.65 6.81 -9.63
N ALA A 78 -4.42 7.30 -9.41
CA ALA A 78 -3.49 6.70 -8.46
C ALA A 78 -4.05 6.70 -7.03
N VAL A 79 -4.61 7.83 -6.59
CA VAL A 79 -5.23 7.97 -5.25
C VAL A 79 -6.47 7.08 -5.13
N SER A 80 -7.37 7.11 -6.12
CA SER A 80 -8.57 6.26 -6.14
C SER A 80 -8.24 4.77 -6.08
N TRP A 81 -7.13 4.35 -6.69
CA TRP A 81 -6.70 2.96 -6.62
C TRP A 81 -6.30 2.54 -5.19
N LEU A 82 -5.68 3.41 -4.39
CA LEU A 82 -5.40 3.11 -2.97
C LEU A 82 -6.69 2.88 -2.16
N GLU A 83 -7.77 3.58 -2.50
CA GLU A 83 -9.06 3.44 -1.80
C GLU A 83 -9.83 2.17 -2.20
N GLN A 84 -9.47 1.56 -3.32
CA GLN A 84 -10.09 0.34 -3.82
C GLN A 84 -9.41 -0.93 -3.31
N ILE A 85 -8.12 -0.86 -2.95
CA ILE A 85 -7.35 -2.02 -2.48
C ILE A 85 -7.56 -2.20 -0.97
N PRO A 86 -7.70 -3.45 -0.46
CA PRO A 86 -7.73 -3.71 0.98
C PRO A 86 -6.50 -3.15 1.71
N ALA A 87 -6.64 -2.82 2.98
CA ALA A 87 -5.51 -2.44 3.83
C ALA A 87 -4.42 -3.52 3.82
N GLU A 88 -3.16 -3.08 3.85
CA GLU A 88 -2.01 -3.99 3.94
C GLU A 88 -2.01 -4.72 5.28
N HIS A 89 -1.61 -5.98 5.24
CA HIS A 89 -1.43 -6.80 6.42
C HIS A 89 0.05 -6.86 6.79
N ASN A 90 0.48 -5.98 7.70
CA ASN A 90 1.85 -5.92 8.17
C ASN A 90 1.92 -5.61 9.67
N ARG A 91 3.12 -5.74 10.26
CA ARG A 91 3.34 -5.56 11.71
C ARG A 91 2.98 -4.15 12.20
N VAL A 92 3.08 -3.13 11.34
CA VAL A 92 2.72 -1.75 11.69
C VAL A 92 1.21 -1.63 11.85
N ILE A 93 0.43 -2.12 10.88
CA ILE A 93 -1.03 -2.08 10.92
C ILE A 93 -1.59 -2.95 12.03
N GLU A 94 -1.00 -4.12 12.28
CA GLU A 94 -1.36 -4.94 13.45
C GLU A 94 -1.05 -4.25 14.77
N GLY A 95 0.01 -3.43 14.83
CA GLY A 95 0.28 -2.55 15.98
C GLY A 95 -0.84 -1.56 16.23
N TRP A 96 -1.27 -0.82 15.20
CA TRP A 96 -2.38 0.12 15.27
C TRP A 96 -3.71 -0.53 15.63
N LYS A 97 -3.97 -1.73 15.10
CA LYS A 97 -5.18 -2.50 15.42
C LYS A 97 -5.27 -2.84 16.92
N ARG A 98 -4.14 -3.14 17.57
CA ARG A 98 -4.09 -3.40 19.02
C ARG A 98 -4.39 -2.16 19.86
N THR A 99 -4.20 -0.95 19.32
CA THR A 99 -4.59 0.30 19.98
C THR A 99 -6.02 0.72 19.67
N GLY A 100 -6.81 -0.13 18.99
CA GLY A 100 -8.19 0.15 18.60
C GLY A 100 -8.34 0.87 17.26
N ILE A 101 -7.25 1.17 16.55
CA ILE A 101 -7.29 1.87 15.26
C ILE A 101 -7.26 0.83 14.13
N SER A 102 -8.36 0.72 13.38
CA SER A 102 -8.46 -0.20 12.25
C SER A 102 -8.69 0.55 10.94
N VAL A 103 -8.09 0.03 9.86
CA VAL A 103 -8.22 0.57 8.50
C VAL A 103 -8.62 -0.55 7.55
N LYS A 104 -9.51 -0.23 6.61
CA LYS A 104 -10.05 -1.22 5.65
C LYS A 104 -9.39 -1.14 4.27
N LYS A 105 -8.77 -0.01 3.95
CA LYS A 105 -8.24 0.32 2.62
C LYS A 105 -6.75 0.64 2.66
N ALA A 106 -6.08 0.44 1.53
CA ALA A 106 -4.66 0.69 1.39
C ALA A 106 -4.31 2.17 1.63
N SER A 107 -5.20 3.10 1.27
CA SER A 107 -5.03 4.52 1.61
C SER A 107 -4.85 4.74 3.12
N GLY A 108 -5.66 4.07 3.95
CA GLY A 108 -5.55 4.12 5.40
C GLY A 108 -4.30 3.42 5.93
N SER A 109 -3.94 2.23 5.42
CA SER A 109 -2.72 1.55 5.88
C SER A 109 -1.46 2.32 5.52
N GLN A 110 -1.41 2.93 4.33
CA GLN A 110 -0.31 3.77 3.90
C GLN A 110 -0.22 5.05 4.75
N ALA A 111 -1.35 5.71 5.03
CA ALA A 111 -1.37 6.88 5.90
C ALA A 111 -0.84 6.57 7.31
N LEU A 112 -1.27 5.47 7.92
CA LEU A 112 -0.81 5.06 9.26
C LEU A 112 0.65 4.59 9.27
N THR A 113 1.10 3.95 8.19
CA THR A 113 2.50 3.53 8.04
C THR A 113 3.41 4.76 7.96
N GLU A 114 3.04 5.75 7.15
CA GLU A 114 3.84 6.96 6.99
C GLU A 114 3.77 7.86 8.24
N LEU A 115 2.60 7.99 8.87
CA LEU A 115 2.45 8.67 10.16
C LEU A 115 3.41 8.08 11.21
N LYS A 116 3.43 6.75 11.34
CA LYS A 116 4.31 6.07 12.28
C LYS A 116 5.78 6.36 11.97
N LYS A 117 6.18 6.21 10.70
CA LYS A 117 7.56 6.34 10.25
C LYS A 117 8.10 7.77 10.35
N GLN A 118 7.29 8.76 9.95
CA GLN A 118 7.73 10.15 9.86
C GLN A 118 7.56 10.93 11.16
N PHE A 119 6.65 10.50 12.04
CA PHE A 119 6.37 11.21 13.28
C PHE A 119 6.58 10.35 14.52
N CYS A 120 5.85 9.24 14.68
CA CYS A 120 5.85 8.48 15.93
C CYS A 120 7.22 7.90 16.27
N ASP A 121 7.88 7.25 15.30
CA ASP A 121 9.19 6.62 15.50
C ASP A 121 10.30 7.66 15.70
N GLN A 122 10.12 8.86 15.14
CA GLN A 122 11.01 10.00 15.31
C GLN A 122 10.69 10.85 16.56
N ARG A 123 9.64 10.50 17.32
CA ARG A 123 9.14 11.25 18.49
C ARG A 123 8.76 12.71 18.19
N ARG A 124 8.34 13.00 16.96
CA ARG A 124 7.93 14.36 16.51
C ARG A 124 6.49 14.68 16.87
N CYS A 125 6.05 14.32 18.08
CA CYS A 125 4.66 14.46 18.50
C CYS A 125 4.18 15.93 18.52
N LEU A 126 5.07 16.88 18.80
CA LEU A 126 4.76 18.33 18.79
C LEU A 126 4.56 18.90 17.37
N GLU A 127 5.06 18.21 16.34
CA GLU A 127 4.88 18.58 14.93
C GLU A 127 3.71 17.82 14.27
N CYS A 128 3.27 16.72 14.89
CA CYS A 128 2.15 15.90 14.42
C CYS A 128 0.83 16.49 14.91
N GLU A 129 -0.16 16.74 14.03
CA GLU A 129 -1.47 17.25 14.47
C GLU A 129 -2.19 16.30 15.44
N ILE A 130 -2.09 14.99 15.21
CA ILE A 130 -2.64 13.99 16.12
C ILE A 130 -1.90 14.02 17.47
N GLY A 131 -0.56 14.10 17.44
CA GLY A 131 0.26 14.16 18.65
C GLY A 131 -0.01 15.41 19.49
N LYS A 132 -0.16 16.57 18.85
CA LYS A 132 -0.53 17.83 19.49
C LYS A 132 -1.87 17.74 20.22
N GLN A 133 -2.88 17.13 19.60
CA GLN A 133 -4.19 16.92 20.23
C GLN A 133 -4.13 15.96 21.43
N ILE A 134 -3.27 14.93 21.39
CA ILE A 134 -3.11 13.99 22.51
C ILE A 134 -2.38 14.64 23.70
N LEU A 135 -1.37 15.47 23.44
CA LEU A 135 -0.56 16.11 24.50
C LEU A 135 -1.23 17.33 25.12
N HIS A 136 -2.05 18.03 24.33
CA HIS A 136 -2.87 19.15 24.78
C HIS A 136 -4.34 18.84 24.51
N PRO A 137 -4.94 17.89 25.26
CA PRO A 137 -6.35 17.60 25.12
C PRO A 137 -7.12 18.88 25.46
N VAL A 138 -7.85 19.40 24.47
CA VAL A 138 -8.80 20.50 24.71
C VAL A 138 -9.80 19.99 25.73
N GLU A 139 -9.88 20.64 26.90
CA GLU A 139 -10.93 20.36 27.86
C GLU A 139 -12.27 20.43 27.12
N MET A 140 -12.98 19.30 27.02
CA MET A 140 -14.34 19.30 26.55
C MET A 140 -15.18 20.03 27.60
N GLN A 141 -15.25 21.36 27.48
CA GLN A 141 -16.30 22.13 28.12
C GLN A 141 -17.61 21.61 27.55
N GLY A 142 -18.36 20.92 28.40
CA GLY A 142 -19.68 20.43 28.09
C GLY A 142 -20.56 21.54 27.52
N SER A 143 -21.25 21.23 26.44
CA SER A 143 -22.38 22.01 25.94
C SER A 143 -23.33 21.04 25.24
N ILE A 144 -24.27 20.48 26.00
CA ILE A 144 -25.71 20.83 26.04
C ILE A 144 -26.25 20.29 27.37
#